data_AF-A0A970J002-F1
#
_entry.id   AF-A0A970J002-F1
#
_cell.length_a   1.000
_cell.length_b   1.000
_cell.length_c   1.000
_cell.angle_alpha   90.00
_cell.angle_beta   90.00
_cell.angle_gamma   90.00
#
_symmetry.space_group_name_H-M   'P 1'
#
loop_
_entity.id
_entity.type
_entity.pdbx_description
1 polymer ?
#
loop_
_entity_poly.entity_id
_entity_poly.type
_entity_poly.pdbx_seq_one_letter_code
_entity_poly.pdbx_strand_id
1 'polypeptide(L)'
;EPGSGEEPGSGEELGSGEEPGTGEEPGAGQEQPGSGEEKPGNEDTGNIVKNDSKLVIEAIKNAAKGSTIVVDATSNKVIDKAIFEAIKGTDKSITIKTENAEWTFNGKDIENAKDVDLTILIASLKDSTSANKDAIAEKVKNEDVLLLSFAANGELPGKVKVRVKLDASWLANKDKNNLYVYYYNPNTKKAEAIAKKLKVDADGYIEFTIDHNSDFFVADKDLVAAGILPKTGAPIDVNTLNLLGILVMAVGAVALLIRRKKFNK
;
A
#
# COMPACT_ATOMS: atom_id res chain seq x y z
N GLU A 1 -79.13 43.85 -25.34
CA GLU A 1 -79.03 44.83 -24.25
C GLU A 1 -77.58 45.26 -24.09
N PRO A 2 -77.31 46.57 -23.98
CA PRO A 2 -75.97 47.13 -23.82
C PRO A 2 -75.66 47.50 -22.35
N GLY A 3 -74.38 47.63 -22.02
CA GLY A 3 -73.84 48.25 -20.79
C GLY A 3 -72.32 48.07 -20.78
N SER A 4 -71.54 49.07 -21.22
CA SER A 4 -70.87 50.13 -20.41
C SER A 4 -69.80 49.55 -19.47
N GLY A 5 -68.55 49.99 -19.38
CA GLY A 5 -67.80 51.19 -19.79
C GLY A 5 -66.29 50.83 -19.60
N GLU A 6 -65.32 51.40 -20.32
CA GLU A 6 -64.60 52.68 -20.13
C GLU A 6 -63.09 52.36 -20.19
N GLU A 7 -62.36 53.13 -21.02
CA GLU A 7 -60.89 53.28 -21.18
C GLU A 7 -60.25 54.08 -20.01
N PRO A 8 -58.95 54.51 -20.00
CA PRO A 8 -57.78 54.29 -20.90
C PRO A 8 -56.48 53.85 -20.16
N GLY A 9 -55.42 53.41 -20.86
CA GLY A 9 -54.19 54.19 -21.17
C GLY A 9 -53.15 54.11 -20.04
N SER A 10 -51.85 53.89 -20.23
CA SER A 10 -50.90 54.30 -21.26
C SER A 10 -49.54 53.63 -21.01
N GLY A 11 -48.74 53.43 -22.07
CA GLY A 11 -47.26 53.44 -22.15
C GLY A 11 -46.45 52.66 -21.09
N GLU A 12 -45.42 51.89 -21.44
CA GLU A 12 -44.30 52.29 -22.29
C GLU A 12 -43.58 51.06 -22.87
N GLU A 13 -42.73 51.38 -23.81
CA GLU A 13 -42.10 50.59 -24.85
C GLU A 13 -40.86 49.78 -24.38
N LEU A 14 -40.50 48.81 -25.22
CA LEU A 14 -39.16 48.24 -25.47
C LEU A 14 -38.56 47.17 -24.55
N GLY A 15 -38.18 46.07 -25.21
CA GLY A 15 -37.12 45.17 -24.77
C GLY A 15 -37.41 43.71 -25.11
N SER A 16 -37.29 43.30 -26.37
CA SER A 16 -37.28 41.88 -26.74
C SER A 16 -35.97 41.24 -26.26
N GLY A 17 -35.97 40.78 -25.02
CA GLY A 17 -34.91 39.98 -24.41
C GLY A 17 -35.29 38.50 -24.40
N GLU A 18 -34.48 37.72 -25.12
CA GLU A 18 -34.06 36.32 -24.91
C GLU A 18 -35.02 35.35 -24.20
N GLU A 19 -35.44 34.32 -24.95
CA GLU A 19 -36.06 33.11 -24.41
C GLU A 19 -35.09 32.31 -23.52
N PRO A 20 -35.58 31.71 -22.41
CA PRO A 20 -34.79 30.89 -21.52
C PRO A 20 -34.70 29.43 -22.01
N GLY A 21 -33.50 28.86 -21.94
CA GLY A 21 -33.26 27.44 -22.16
C GLY A 21 -33.60 26.56 -20.94
N THR A 22 -33.78 25.27 -21.21
CA THR A 22 -33.45 24.06 -20.41
C THR A 22 -34.09 22.87 -21.14
N GLY A 23 -33.48 21.72 -21.41
CA GLY A 23 -32.18 21.15 -21.08
C GLY A 23 -32.08 19.73 -21.67
N GLU A 24 -30.85 19.20 -21.64
CA GLU A 24 -30.41 17.78 -21.63
C GLU A 24 -30.73 16.89 -22.85
N GLU A 25 -29.83 16.11 -23.45
CA GLU A 25 -28.38 15.86 -23.39
C GLU A 25 -28.02 15.07 -24.69
N PRO A 26 -26.74 14.91 -25.08
CA PRO A 26 -26.32 14.88 -26.47
C PRO A 26 -25.91 13.50 -27.02
N GLY A 27 -25.98 13.40 -28.35
CA GLY A 27 -25.35 12.35 -29.14
C GLY A 27 -23.89 12.62 -29.52
N ALA A 28 -23.23 11.51 -29.82
CA ALA A 28 -21.96 11.28 -30.54
C ALA A 28 -21.23 12.46 -31.22
N GLY A 29 -19.91 12.50 -31.02
CA GLY A 29 -18.95 13.19 -31.88
C GLY A 29 -17.50 12.83 -31.54
N GLN A 30 -16.79 12.23 -32.49
CA GLN A 30 -15.38 11.89 -32.44
C GLN A 30 -14.50 13.13 -32.67
N GLU A 31 -13.49 13.36 -31.83
CA GLU A 31 -12.25 14.06 -32.21
C GLU A 31 -11.05 13.48 -31.44
N GLN A 32 -9.92 13.33 -32.14
CA GLN A 32 -8.60 12.86 -31.67
C GLN A 32 -7.58 13.95 -32.07
N PRO A 33 -6.36 14.02 -31.50
CA PRO A 33 -5.93 14.02 -30.10
C PRO A 33 -5.31 15.38 -29.71
N GLY A 34 -5.52 15.84 -28.48
CA GLY A 34 -4.75 16.94 -27.89
C GLY A 34 -3.49 16.41 -27.24
N SER A 35 -2.32 16.86 -27.70
CA SER A 35 -1.02 16.64 -27.04
C SER A 35 -0.99 17.42 -25.72
N GLY A 36 -1.36 16.77 -24.62
CA GLY A 36 -0.97 17.19 -23.29
C GLY A 36 0.38 16.56 -22.96
N GLU A 37 1.45 17.34 -23.03
CA GLU A 37 2.69 17.00 -22.33
C GLU A 37 2.37 16.94 -20.82
N GLU A 38 2.05 15.75 -20.32
CA GLU A 38 2.24 15.45 -18.91
C GLU A 38 3.74 15.51 -18.65
N LYS A 39 4.15 16.63 -18.07
CA LYS A 39 5.49 16.90 -17.57
C LYS A 39 5.97 15.67 -16.80
N PRO A 40 7.08 15.02 -17.19
CA PRO A 40 7.64 13.94 -16.39
C PRO A 40 7.95 14.51 -15.01
N GLY A 41 7.64 13.73 -13.97
CA GLY A 41 7.95 14.09 -12.59
C GLY A 41 9.37 14.62 -12.49
N ASN A 42 9.51 15.70 -11.72
CA ASN A 42 10.79 16.33 -11.42
C ASN A 42 11.71 15.29 -10.78
N GLU A 43 12.47 14.56 -11.60
CA GLU A 43 13.71 13.92 -11.19
C GLU A 43 14.67 15.06 -10.86
N ASP A 44 14.54 15.57 -9.65
CA ASP A 44 15.56 16.38 -9.00
C ASP A 44 16.80 15.49 -8.96
N THR A 45 17.68 15.64 -9.96
CA THR A 45 19.00 14.98 -10.03
C THR A 45 19.94 15.58 -8.99
N GLY A 46 19.44 15.80 -7.77
CA GLY A 46 20.23 16.12 -6.61
C GLY A 46 21.27 15.03 -6.42
N ASN A 47 22.50 15.44 -6.18
CA ASN A 47 23.62 14.54 -5.93
C ASN A 47 23.18 13.41 -4.98
N ILE A 48 23.34 12.16 -5.42
CA ILE A 48 23.09 10.99 -4.57
C ILE A 48 24.10 11.00 -3.43
N VAL A 49 23.62 11.05 -2.20
CA VAL A 49 24.44 11.11 -0.99
C VAL A 49 24.65 9.70 -0.46
N LYS A 50 25.88 9.31 -0.13
CA LYS A 50 26.12 8.01 0.52
C LYS A 50 25.46 8.00 1.91
N ASN A 51 24.99 6.83 2.35
CA ASN A 51 24.45 6.63 3.70
C ASN A 51 25.54 6.79 4.79
N ASP A 52 25.91 8.05 5.01
CA ASP A 52 26.71 8.56 6.11
C ASP A 52 25.92 9.69 6.76
N SER A 53 25.66 9.55 8.06
CA SER A 53 24.76 10.45 8.76
C SER A 53 25.19 11.91 8.74
N LYS A 54 26.50 12.21 8.73
CA LYS A 54 26.96 13.60 8.66
C LYS A 54 26.67 14.18 7.28
N LEU A 55 27.01 13.45 6.22
CA LEU A 55 26.78 13.88 4.85
C LEU A 55 25.29 14.05 4.54
N VAL A 56 24.46 13.10 4.97
CA VAL A 56 23.01 13.16 4.74
C VAL A 56 22.38 14.32 5.52
N ILE A 57 22.75 14.52 6.79
CA ILE A 57 22.23 15.64 7.59
C ILE A 57 22.67 16.99 7.02
N GLU A 58 23.90 17.10 6.52
CA GLU A 58 24.37 18.31 5.85
C GLU A 58 23.58 18.58 4.57
N ALA A 59 23.34 17.56 3.75
CA ALA A 59 22.49 17.67 2.57
C ALA A 59 21.06 18.14 2.92
N ILE A 60 20.46 17.58 3.97
CA ILE A 60 19.12 17.98 4.47
C ILE A 60 19.10 19.45 4.89
N LYS A 61 20.14 19.93 5.57
CA LYS A 61 20.24 21.33 6.02
C LYS A 61 20.33 22.31 4.84
N ASN A 62 21.08 21.94 3.81
CA ASN A 62 21.32 22.77 2.63
C ASN A 62 20.18 22.67 1.59
N ALA A 63 19.35 21.63 1.70
CA ALA A 63 18.23 21.39 0.81
C ALA A 63 17.11 22.43 0.97
N ALA A 64 16.50 22.80 -0.16
CA ALA A 64 15.38 23.73 -0.18
C ALA A 64 14.12 23.14 0.47
N LYS A 65 13.12 23.98 0.73
CA LYS A 65 11.78 23.49 1.09
C LYS A 65 11.17 22.78 -0.12
N GLY A 66 10.52 21.64 0.11
CA GLY A 66 9.86 20.81 -0.90
C GLY A 66 10.79 19.85 -1.64
N SER A 67 12.11 19.89 -1.40
CA SER A 67 13.06 19.03 -2.11
C SER A 67 13.13 17.62 -1.53
N THR A 68 13.62 16.69 -2.35
CA THR A 68 13.88 15.30 -1.95
C THR A 68 15.38 15.02 -2.02
N ILE A 69 15.96 14.57 -0.92
CA ILE A 69 17.36 14.16 -0.86
C ILE A 69 17.43 12.67 -1.21
N VAL A 70 18.25 12.28 -2.17
CA VAL A 70 18.46 10.87 -2.53
C VAL A 70 19.66 10.31 -1.76
N VAL A 71 19.45 9.23 -1.03
CA VAL A 71 20.46 8.56 -0.21
C VAL A 71 20.74 7.17 -0.77
N ASP A 72 22.01 6.84 -1.00
CA ASP A 72 22.46 5.50 -1.40
C ASP A 72 22.84 4.67 -0.16
N ALA A 73 22.03 3.65 0.12
CA ALA A 73 22.17 2.71 1.21
C ALA A 73 22.52 1.29 0.74
N THR A 74 23.04 1.11 -0.50
CA THR A 74 23.34 -0.23 -1.03
C THR A 74 24.45 -0.95 -0.25
N SER A 75 25.38 -0.20 0.36
CA SER A 75 26.50 -0.77 1.14
C SER A 75 26.22 -0.87 2.65
N ASN A 76 25.30 -0.05 3.16
CA ASN A 76 24.85 -0.05 4.55
C ASN A 76 23.36 0.28 4.57
N LYS A 77 22.54 -0.70 4.94
CA LYS A 77 21.08 -0.60 4.92
C LYS A 77 20.48 -0.06 6.22
N VAL A 78 21.30 0.16 7.23
CA VAL A 78 20.85 0.75 8.49
C VAL A 78 20.92 2.27 8.37
N ILE A 79 19.77 2.92 8.52
CA ILE A 79 19.64 4.38 8.50
C ILE A 79 19.58 4.86 9.94
N ASP A 80 20.50 5.74 10.30
CA ASP A 80 20.57 6.28 11.66
C ASP A 80 19.35 7.14 11.98
N LYS A 81 18.86 6.99 13.21
CA LYS A 81 17.82 7.82 13.83
C LYS A 81 18.00 9.31 13.55
N ALA A 82 19.24 9.80 13.63
CA ALA A 82 19.57 11.22 13.46
C ALA A 82 19.17 11.78 12.08
N ILE A 83 19.14 10.95 11.04
CA ILE A 83 18.68 11.36 9.70
C ILE A 83 17.17 11.62 9.72
N PHE A 84 16.39 10.74 10.36
CA PHE A 84 14.95 10.93 10.51
C PHE A 84 14.62 12.12 11.41
N GLU A 85 15.39 12.34 12.49
CA GLU A 85 15.26 13.54 13.32
C GLU A 85 15.52 14.82 12.54
N ALA A 86 16.49 14.82 11.62
CA ALA A 86 16.84 15.99 10.83
C ALA A 86 15.74 16.41 9.83
N ILE A 87 14.95 15.46 9.31
CA ILE A 87 13.82 15.78 8.42
C ILE A 87 12.50 15.96 9.17
N LYS A 88 12.39 15.52 10.42
CA LYS A 88 11.13 15.51 11.17
C LYS A 88 10.48 16.90 11.24
N GLY A 89 9.20 16.97 10.89
CA GLY A 89 8.40 18.20 10.86
C GLY A 89 8.77 19.18 9.75
N THR A 90 9.77 18.85 8.91
CA THR A 90 10.15 19.69 7.78
C THR A 90 9.36 19.32 6.53
N ASP A 91 9.20 20.27 5.62
CA ASP A 91 8.68 20.02 4.28
C ASP A 91 9.82 19.59 3.35
N LYS A 92 10.47 18.48 3.69
CA LYS A 92 11.52 17.83 2.88
C LYS A 92 11.30 16.33 2.92
N SER A 93 11.78 15.62 1.91
CA SER A 93 11.74 14.15 1.89
C SER A 93 13.14 13.57 1.74
N ILE A 94 13.31 12.32 2.16
CA ILE A 94 14.47 11.49 1.79
C ILE A 94 13.97 10.29 1.00
N THR A 95 14.61 10.00 -0.13
CA THR A 95 14.45 8.75 -0.87
C THR A 95 15.72 7.94 -0.70
N ILE A 96 15.63 6.81 0.00
CA ILE A 96 16.76 5.95 0.29
C ILE A 96 16.71 4.74 -0.64
N LYS A 97 17.79 4.53 -1.40
CA LYS A 97 17.92 3.45 -2.38
C LYS A 97 18.73 2.29 -1.82
N THR A 98 18.19 1.09 -1.90
CA THR A 98 18.90 -0.18 -1.71
C THR A 98 19.00 -0.91 -3.05
N GLU A 99 19.58 -2.11 -3.07
CA GLU A 99 19.74 -2.90 -4.29
C GLU A 99 18.41 -3.29 -4.96
N ASN A 100 17.34 -3.44 -4.18
CA ASN A 100 16.05 -3.96 -4.62
C ASN A 100 14.86 -3.08 -4.21
N ALA A 101 15.09 -1.95 -3.56
CA ALA A 101 14.00 -1.08 -3.12
C ALA A 101 14.38 0.40 -3.04
N GLU A 102 13.36 1.25 -3.08
CA GLU A 102 13.46 2.67 -2.75
C GLU A 102 12.45 3.01 -1.67
N TRP A 103 12.89 3.72 -0.64
CA TRP A 103 12.08 4.09 0.52
C TRP A 103 12.00 5.61 0.61
N THR A 104 10.80 6.15 0.45
CA THR A 104 10.58 7.61 0.49
C THR A 104 9.83 8.02 1.75
N PHE A 105 10.55 8.70 2.64
CA PHE A 105 10.02 9.27 3.88
C PHE A 105 9.81 10.77 3.71
N ASN A 106 8.61 11.25 4.01
CA ASN A 106 8.32 12.67 4.10
C ASN A 106 8.54 13.16 5.54
N GLY A 107 9.24 14.28 5.69
CA GLY A 107 9.54 14.87 6.99
C GLY A 107 8.30 15.19 7.84
N LYS A 108 7.17 15.54 7.20
CA LYS A 108 5.89 15.80 7.89
C LYS A 108 5.24 14.56 8.46
N ASP A 109 5.55 13.39 7.90
CA ASP A 109 4.98 12.10 8.33
C ASP A 109 5.83 11.42 9.41
N ILE A 110 6.99 11.98 9.77
CA ILE A 110 7.86 11.43 10.81
C ILE A 110 7.28 11.69 12.21
N GLU A 111 6.92 10.62 12.88
CA GLU A 111 6.39 10.63 14.24
C GLU A 111 7.46 10.18 15.24
N ASN A 112 8.05 8.99 15.05
CA ASN A 112 8.91 8.33 16.03
C ASN A 112 10.27 7.95 15.43
N ALA A 113 11.17 8.93 15.33
CA ALA A 113 12.50 8.71 14.77
C ALA A 113 13.30 7.63 15.54
N LYS A 114 13.88 6.69 14.80
CA LYS A 114 14.73 5.59 15.29
C LYS A 114 15.61 5.05 14.16
N ASP A 115 16.53 4.16 14.51
CA ASP A 115 17.31 3.43 13.51
C ASP A 115 16.38 2.49 12.73
N VAL A 116 16.61 2.37 11.41
CA VAL A 116 15.81 1.51 10.54
C VAL A 116 16.72 0.67 9.67
N ASP A 117 16.58 -0.65 9.75
CA ASP A 117 17.16 -1.59 8.79
C ASP A 117 16.25 -1.72 7.56
N LEU A 118 16.74 -1.32 6.38
CA LEU A 118 15.98 -1.35 5.13
C LEU A 118 16.06 -2.69 4.38
N THR A 119 16.56 -3.75 5.02
CA THR A 119 16.64 -5.08 4.39
C THR A 119 15.26 -5.62 4.06
N ILE A 120 15.09 -6.02 2.79
CA ILE A 120 13.93 -6.75 2.29
C ILE A 120 14.43 -8.04 1.63
N LEU A 121 14.03 -9.19 2.18
CA LEU A 121 14.25 -10.48 1.55
C LEU A 121 13.06 -10.79 0.65
N ILE A 122 13.32 -10.94 -0.64
CA ILE A 122 12.30 -11.22 -1.65
C ILE A 122 12.51 -12.64 -2.15
N ALA A 123 11.52 -13.50 -1.96
CA ALA A 123 11.62 -14.91 -2.33
C ALA A 123 10.25 -15.53 -2.60
N SER A 124 10.26 -16.64 -3.33
CA SER A 124 9.10 -17.53 -3.37
C SER A 124 8.80 -18.07 -1.97
N LEU A 125 7.58 -18.56 -1.72
CA LEU A 125 7.26 -19.23 -0.45
C LEU A 125 8.19 -20.41 -0.15
N LYS A 126 8.59 -21.16 -1.18
CA LYS A 126 9.47 -22.32 -1.06
C LYS A 126 10.86 -21.92 -0.57
N ASP A 127 11.40 -20.84 -1.12
CA ASP A 127 12.79 -20.42 -0.90
C ASP A 127 12.92 -19.39 0.24
N SER A 128 11.79 -18.89 0.76
CA SER A 128 11.80 -17.94 1.85
C SER A 128 12.35 -18.52 3.15
N THR A 129 13.05 -17.66 3.88
CA THR A 129 13.56 -17.89 5.23
C THR A 129 12.68 -17.29 6.33
N SER A 130 11.57 -16.64 5.97
CA SER A 130 10.64 -16.07 6.95
C SER A 130 10.06 -17.15 7.87
N ALA A 131 9.96 -16.82 9.15
CA ALA A 131 9.28 -17.64 10.15
C ALA A 131 7.76 -17.78 9.90
N ASN A 132 7.16 -16.88 9.11
CA ASN A 132 5.73 -16.89 8.81
C ASN A 132 5.39 -17.60 7.50
N LYS A 133 6.37 -18.11 6.74
CA LYS A 133 6.14 -18.66 5.40
C LYS A 133 5.10 -19.79 5.38
N ASP A 134 5.11 -20.69 6.36
CA ASP A 134 4.18 -21.83 6.40
C ASP A 134 2.75 -21.35 6.68
N ALA A 135 2.59 -20.40 7.60
CA ALA A 135 1.30 -19.80 7.92
C ALA A 135 0.72 -19.00 6.74
N ILE A 136 1.59 -18.37 5.94
CA ILE A 136 1.18 -17.70 4.70
C ILE A 136 0.81 -18.74 3.64
N ALA A 137 1.60 -19.80 3.47
CA ALA A 137 1.33 -20.89 2.52
C ALA A 137 -0.05 -21.54 2.76
N GLU A 138 -0.40 -21.81 4.02
CA GLU A 138 -1.72 -22.32 4.40
C GLU A 138 -2.87 -21.39 3.98
N LYS A 139 -2.66 -20.07 4.06
CA LYS A 139 -3.68 -19.06 3.73
C LYS A 139 -3.88 -18.90 2.24
N VAL A 140 -2.80 -18.92 1.47
CA VAL A 140 -2.87 -18.67 0.03
C VAL A 140 -3.27 -19.92 -0.76
N LYS A 141 -3.46 -21.09 -0.12
CA LYS A 141 -4.02 -22.31 -0.73
C LYS A 141 -3.34 -22.71 -2.05
N ASN A 142 -2.00 -22.67 -2.07
CA ASN A 142 -1.14 -22.95 -3.23
C ASN A 142 -1.06 -21.86 -4.31
N GLU A 143 -1.63 -20.68 -4.08
CA GLU A 143 -1.42 -19.56 -4.98
C GLU A 143 0.06 -19.16 -5.02
N ASP A 144 0.54 -18.89 -6.22
CA ASP A 144 1.91 -18.47 -6.47
C ASP A 144 2.08 -16.99 -6.09
N VAL A 145 2.59 -16.78 -4.89
CA VAL A 145 2.85 -15.46 -4.31
C VAL A 145 4.34 -15.22 -4.09
N LEU A 146 4.74 -13.96 -4.20
CA LEU A 146 6.10 -13.52 -3.86
C LEU A 146 6.12 -12.92 -2.47
N LEU A 147 6.93 -13.46 -1.56
CA LEU A 147 7.03 -13.00 -0.19
C LEU A 147 8.08 -11.89 -0.08
N LEU A 148 7.71 -10.80 0.58
CA LEU A 148 8.51 -9.63 0.90
C LEU A 148 8.69 -9.58 2.42
N SER A 149 9.83 -10.06 2.89
CA SER A 149 10.15 -10.14 4.32
C SER A 149 11.03 -8.96 4.72
N PHE A 150 10.44 -7.99 5.41
CA PHE A 150 11.15 -6.81 5.87
C PHE A 150 11.86 -7.05 7.20
N ALA A 151 13.01 -6.41 7.42
CA ALA A 151 13.72 -6.46 8.69
C ALA A 151 12.82 -6.07 9.88
N ALA A 152 13.04 -6.66 11.06
CA ALA A 152 12.15 -6.56 12.21
C ALA A 152 12.25 -5.22 12.97
N ASN A 153 11.93 -4.11 12.28
CA ASN A 153 11.89 -2.78 12.88
C ASN A 153 10.62 -2.53 13.71
N GLY A 154 9.54 -3.29 13.50
CA GLY A 154 8.21 -2.95 14.03
C GLY A 154 7.63 -1.72 13.33
N GLU A 155 6.95 -0.84 14.06
CA GLU A 155 6.47 0.46 13.54
C GLU A 155 7.62 1.25 12.91
N LEU A 156 7.41 1.89 11.77
CA LEU A 156 8.43 2.71 11.12
C LEU A 156 8.42 4.13 11.70
N PRO A 157 9.45 4.95 11.41
CA PRO A 157 9.49 6.34 11.88
C PRO A 157 8.28 7.19 11.46
N GLY A 158 7.55 6.76 10.44
CA GLY A 158 6.35 7.37 9.90
C GLY A 158 5.78 6.53 8.78
N LYS A 159 4.69 6.99 8.17
CA LYS A 159 4.21 6.41 6.90
C LYS A 159 5.30 6.59 5.84
N VAL A 160 5.57 5.52 5.11
CA VAL A 160 6.61 5.50 4.09
C VAL A 160 6.07 4.90 2.80
N LYS A 161 6.48 5.49 1.68
CA LYS A 161 6.26 4.95 0.36
C LYS A 161 7.43 4.04 0.02
N VAL A 162 7.15 2.79 -0.32
CA VAL A 162 8.15 1.79 -0.69
C VAL A 162 7.93 1.38 -2.12
N ARG A 163 8.98 1.51 -2.94
CA ARG A 163 9.07 0.86 -4.25
C ARG A 163 9.90 -0.40 -4.09
N VAL A 164 9.36 -1.55 -4.44
CA VAL A 164 10.05 -2.85 -4.34
C VAL A 164 10.18 -3.46 -5.71
N LYS A 165 11.41 -3.81 -6.11
CA LYS A 165 11.70 -4.53 -7.35
C LYS A 165 11.31 -5.99 -7.18
N LEU A 166 10.38 -6.46 -8.00
CA LEU A 166 9.94 -7.85 -7.96
C LEU A 166 10.88 -8.75 -8.75
N ASP A 167 10.88 -10.05 -8.42
CA ASP A 167 11.66 -11.03 -9.15
C ASP A 167 11.18 -11.12 -10.61
N ALA A 168 12.13 -10.97 -11.55
CA ALA A 168 11.82 -10.91 -12.97
C ALA A 168 11.27 -12.25 -13.50
N SER A 169 11.72 -13.37 -12.94
CA SER A 169 11.27 -14.71 -13.35
C SER A 169 9.84 -14.95 -12.88
N TRP A 170 9.54 -14.57 -11.64
CA TRP A 170 8.19 -14.61 -11.08
C TRP A 170 7.24 -13.74 -11.91
N LEU A 171 7.65 -12.52 -12.27
CA LEU A 171 6.86 -11.57 -13.07
C LEU A 171 6.60 -12.00 -14.53
N ALA A 172 7.40 -12.90 -15.10
CA ALA A 172 7.38 -13.19 -16.53
C ALA A 172 6.00 -13.63 -17.06
N ASN A 173 5.21 -14.29 -16.22
CA ASN A 173 3.89 -14.84 -16.59
C ASN A 173 2.73 -14.20 -15.80
N LYS A 174 2.91 -12.99 -15.25
CA LYS A 174 1.94 -12.31 -14.39
C LYS A 174 1.26 -11.14 -15.08
N ASP A 175 0.06 -10.79 -14.63
CA ASP A 175 -0.58 -9.54 -15.02
C ASP A 175 0.10 -8.36 -14.30
N LYS A 176 1.01 -7.70 -15.01
CA LYS A 176 1.78 -6.55 -14.54
C LYS A 176 0.94 -5.30 -14.26
N ASN A 177 -0.36 -5.29 -14.53
CA ASN A 177 -1.24 -4.16 -14.22
C ASN A 177 -2.18 -4.44 -13.04
N ASN A 178 -2.21 -5.67 -12.54
CA ASN A 178 -3.16 -6.10 -11.52
C ASN A 178 -2.48 -6.89 -10.40
N LEU A 179 -1.46 -6.29 -9.78
CA LEU A 179 -0.84 -6.88 -8.59
C LEU A 179 -1.50 -6.40 -7.29
N TYR A 180 -1.46 -7.25 -6.27
CA TYR A 180 -2.06 -7.02 -4.97
C TYR A 180 -1.03 -7.29 -3.89
N VAL A 181 -0.96 -6.43 -2.88
CA VAL A 181 -0.06 -6.59 -1.73
C VAL A 181 -0.90 -6.86 -0.50
N TYR A 182 -0.53 -7.90 0.25
CA TYR A 182 -1.16 -8.27 1.49
C TYR A 182 -0.13 -8.29 2.61
N TYR A 183 -0.52 -7.83 3.79
CA TYR A 183 0.22 -7.95 5.04
C TYR A 183 -0.22 -9.22 5.76
N TYR A 184 0.72 -10.04 6.22
CA TYR A 184 0.42 -11.12 7.17
C TYR A 184 0.66 -10.66 8.60
N ASN A 185 -0.43 -10.56 9.38
CA ASN A 185 -0.39 -10.18 10.78
C ASN A 185 -0.12 -11.40 11.67
N PRO A 186 1.08 -11.53 12.26
CA PRO A 186 1.43 -12.70 13.07
C PRO A 186 0.67 -12.76 14.40
N ASN A 187 0.11 -11.64 14.88
CA ASN A 187 -0.65 -11.59 16.13
C ASN A 187 -2.07 -12.12 15.93
N THR A 188 -2.74 -11.66 14.87
CA THR A 188 -4.12 -12.07 14.56
C THR A 188 -4.20 -13.32 13.69
N LYS A 189 -3.06 -13.76 13.14
CA LYS A 189 -2.97 -14.82 12.13
C LYS A 189 -3.87 -14.54 10.93
N LYS A 190 -3.97 -13.28 10.48
CA LYS A 190 -4.77 -12.86 9.32
C LYS A 190 -3.91 -12.24 8.24
N ALA A 191 -4.39 -12.32 7.01
CA ALA A 191 -3.84 -11.54 5.89
C ALA A 191 -4.75 -10.35 5.61
N GLU A 192 -4.17 -9.18 5.41
CA GLU A 192 -4.86 -7.90 5.29
C GLU A 192 -4.43 -7.22 3.98
N ALA A 193 -5.38 -6.77 3.16
CA ALA A 193 -5.05 -6.11 1.90
C ALA A 193 -4.44 -4.72 2.14
N ILE A 194 -3.26 -4.47 1.58
CA ILE A 194 -2.50 -3.22 1.71
C ILE A 194 -2.63 -2.37 0.44
N ALA A 195 -2.50 -3.01 -0.72
CA ALA A 195 -2.61 -2.34 -2.00
C ALA A 195 -3.28 -3.27 -3.02
N LYS A 196 -3.99 -2.67 -3.97
CA LYS A 196 -4.78 -3.38 -4.98
C LYS A 196 -4.52 -2.79 -6.35
N LYS A 197 -4.55 -3.64 -7.37
CA LYS A 197 -4.40 -3.23 -8.79
C LYS A 197 -3.15 -2.37 -9.04
N LEU A 198 -2.04 -2.77 -8.42
CA LEU A 198 -0.77 -2.14 -8.64
C LEU A 198 -0.25 -2.47 -10.04
N LYS A 199 0.29 -1.44 -10.70
CA LYS A 199 1.02 -1.57 -11.95
C LYS A 199 2.51 -1.68 -11.67
N VAL A 200 3.15 -2.64 -12.34
CA VAL A 200 4.60 -2.78 -12.38
C VAL A 200 5.13 -1.75 -13.38
N ASP A 201 6.14 -0.99 -12.99
CA ASP A 201 6.80 -0.05 -13.88
C ASP A 201 7.80 -0.74 -14.84
N ALA A 202 8.46 0.07 -15.68
CA ALA A 202 9.41 -0.41 -16.67
C ALA A 202 10.62 -1.14 -16.05
N ASP A 203 10.98 -0.80 -14.81
CA ASP A 203 12.15 -1.34 -14.10
C ASP A 203 11.81 -2.54 -13.21
N GLY A 204 10.52 -2.94 -13.18
CA GLY A 204 10.04 -4.09 -12.43
C GLY A 204 9.60 -3.78 -11.00
N TYR A 205 9.38 -2.50 -10.65
CA TYR A 205 8.95 -2.11 -9.31
C TYR A 205 7.44 -2.00 -9.20
N ILE A 206 6.94 -2.33 -8.02
CA ILE A 206 5.62 -1.88 -7.53
C ILE A 206 5.81 -0.87 -6.41
N GLU A 207 4.85 0.05 -6.26
CA GLU A 207 4.85 1.06 -5.21
C GLU A 207 3.64 0.88 -4.29
N PHE A 208 3.87 0.94 -2.97
CA PHE A 208 2.81 0.94 -1.97
C PHE A 208 3.26 1.66 -0.70
N THR A 209 2.34 1.94 0.22
CA THR A 209 2.60 2.64 1.47
C THR A 209 2.45 1.70 2.66
N ILE A 210 3.38 1.77 3.60
CA ILE A 210 3.36 1.03 4.86
C ILE A 210 3.74 1.96 6.02
N ASP A 211 3.43 1.54 7.24
CA ASP A 211 3.78 2.22 8.49
C ASP A 211 4.52 1.31 9.48
N HIS A 212 4.78 0.05 9.10
CA HIS A 212 5.51 -0.92 9.89
C HIS A 212 6.20 -1.96 8.99
N ASN A 213 7.25 -2.59 9.51
CA ASN A 213 7.87 -3.74 8.87
C ASN A 213 7.26 -5.06 9.35
N SER A 214 7.04 -5.96 8.39
CA SER A 214 6.59 -7.33 8.64
C SER A 214 6.80 -8.19 7.39
N ASP A 215 6.12 -9.33 7.33
CA ASP A 215 5.97 -10.11 6.11
C ASP A 215 4.75 -9.62 5.32
N PHE A 216 5.02 -9.22 4.07
CA PHE A 216 4.02 -8.91 3.07
C PHE A 216 4.16 -9.89 1.92
N PHE A 217 3.11 -10.13 1.16
CA PHE A 217 3.20 -10.96 -0.04
C PHE A 217 2.41 -10.35 -1.20
N VAL A 218 2.95 -10.57 -2.39
CA VAL A 218 2.42 -10.08 -3.66
C VAL A 218 1.70 -11.21 -4.37
N ALA A 219 0.49 -10.96 -4.84
CA ALA A 219 -0.28 -11.87 -5.69
C ALA A 219 -0.65 -11.19 -7.00
N ASP A 220 -0.86 -12.01 -8.04
CA ASP A 220 -1.29 -11.61 -9.39
C ASP A 220 -2.81 -11.58 -9.56
N LYS A 221 -3.56 -11.74 -8.46
CA LYS A 221 -5.02 -11.68 -8.41
C LYS A 221 -5.52 -11.20 -7.06
N ASP A 222 -6.78 -10.76 -7.03
CA ASP A 222 -7.46 -10.43 -5.78
C ASP A 222 -7.84 -11.71 -5.03
N LEU A 223 -7.05 -12.07 -4.01
CA LEU A 223 -7.26 -13.25 -3.19
C LEU A 223 -8.49 -13.14 -2.29
N VAL A 224 -8.96 -11.92 -2.00
CA VAL A 224 -10.21 -11.69 -1.26
C VAL A 224 -11.39 -11.92 -2.19
N ALA A 225 -11.36 -11.37 -3.40
CA ALA A 225 -12.41 -11.60 -4.40
C ALA A 225 -12.49 -13.07 -4.84
N ALA A 226 -11.34 -13.77 -4.87
CA ALA A 226 -11.27 -15.21 -5.14
C ALA A 226 -11.77 -16.10 -3.98
N GLY A 227 -12.12 -15.52 -2.82
CA GLY A 227 -12.57 -16.30 -1.64
C GLY A 227 -11.46 -17.12 -0.97
N ILE A 228 -10.20 -16.78 -1.24
CA ILE A 228 -9.01 -17.42 -0.64
C ILE A 228 -8.72 -16.78 0.70
N LEU A 229 -8.71 -15.45 0.75
CA LEU A 229 -8.54 -14.66 1.96
C LEU A 229 -9.87 -14.06 2.44
N PRO A 230 -10.07 -13.88 3.76
CA PRO A 230 -11.24 -13.21 4.29
C PRO A 230 -11.22 -11.70 3.96
N LYS A 231 -12.40 -11.06 3.99
CA LYS A 231 -12.48 -9.59 3.93
C LYS A 231 -11.84 -8.99 5.20
N THR A 232 -11.02 -7.94 5.03
CA THR A 232 -10.43 -7.19 6.15
C THR A 232 -11.54 -6.72 7.10
N GLY A 233 -11.35 -6.92 8.41
CA GLY A 233 -12.34 -6.55 9.44
C GLY A 233 -13.54 -7.50 9.60
N ALA A 234 -13.61 -8.62 8.86
CA ALA A 234 -14.68 -9.59 9.04
C ALA A 234 -14.56 -10.33 10.41
N PRO A 235 -15.69 -10.56 11.13
CA PRO A 235 -15.70 -11.47 12.27
C PRO A 235 -15.33 -12.88 11.82
N ILE A 236 -14.65 -13.63 12.68
CA ILE A 236 -14.16 -14.98 12.35
C ILE A 236 -15.37 -15.88 12.08
N ASP A 237 -15.43 -16.46 10.88
CA ASP A 237 -16.40 -17.51 10.57
C ASP A 237 -15.96 -18.82 11.23
N VAL A 238 -16.69 -19.22 12.27
CA VAL A 238 -16.48 -20.44 13.07
C VAL A 238 -16.53 -21.72 12.23
N ASN A 239 -17.07 -21.69 11.01
CA ASN A 239 -17.00 -22.84 10.10
C ASN A 239 -15.59 -23.09 9.54
N THR A 240 -14.70 -22.09 9.56
CA THR A 240 -13.28 -22.26 9.18
C THR A 240 -12.46 -22.97 10.28
N LEU A 241 -13.01 -23.06 11.50
CA LEU A 241 -12.34 -23.68 12.65
C LEU A 241 -12.51 -25.21 12.70
N ASN A 242 -13.45 -25.78 11.94
CA ASN A 242 -13.77 -27.21 11.98
C ASN A 242 -12.68 -28.15 11.40
N LEU A 243 -11.62 -27.62 10.79
CA LEU A 243 -10.47 -28.43 10.34
C LEU A 243 -9.34 -28.57 11.40
N LEU A 244 -9.25 -27.68 12.38
CA LEU A 244 -8.22 -27.76 13.45
C LEU A 244 -8.78 -28.31 14.77
N GLY A 245 -10.10 -28.31 14.96
CA GLY A 245 -10.77 -28.74 16.19
C GLY A 245 -10.84 -30.25 16.45
N ILE A 246 -10.46 -31.11 15.49
CA ILE A 246 -10.60 -32.58 15.64
C ILE A 246 -9.37 -33.21 16.33
N LEU A 247 -8.18 -32.58 16.31
CA LEU A 247 -6.99 -33.20 16.91
C LEU A 247 -6.93 -33.05 18.45
N VAL A 248 -7.52 -31.99 19.02
CA VAL A 248 -7.44 -31.72 20.47
C VAL A 248 -8.43 -32.58 21.28
N MET A 249 -9.58 -32.95 20.71
CA MET A 249 -10.57 -33.77 21.44
C MET A 249 -10.14 -35.23 21.63
N ALA A 250 -9.33 -35.79 20.72
CA ALA A 250 -8.81 -37.14 20.86
C ALA A 250 -7.79 -37.27 22.03
N VAL A 251 -6.92 -36.26 22.21
CA VAL A 251 -5.92 -36.27 23.28
C VAL A 251 -6.57 -36.03 24.66
N GLY A 252 -7.54 -35.11 24.73
CA GLY A 252 -8.26 -34.81 25.98
C GLY A 252 -9.08 -35.99 26.51
N ALA A 253 -9.77 -36.74 25.63
CA ALA A 253 -10.55 -37.91 26.03
C ALA A 253 -9.67 -39.05 26.58
N VAL A 254 -8.49 -39.28 25.99
CA VAL A 254 -7.54 -40.30 26.46
C VAL A 254 -6.96 -39.94 27.82
N ALA A 255 -6.58 -38.69 28.06
CA ALA A 255 -6.07 -38.24 29.35
C ALA A 255 -7.11 -38.36 30.49
N LEU A 256 -8.38 -38.06 30.21
CA LEU A 256 -9.49 -38.19 31.17
C LEU A 256 -9.77 -39.65 31.56
N LEU A 257 -9.69 -40.57 30.59
CA LEU A 257 -9.87 -42.00 30.85
C LEU A 257 -8.72 -42.60 31.67
N ILE A 258 -7.49 -42.17 31.42
CA ILE A 258 -6.32 -42.62 32.22
C ILE A 258 -6.41 -42.11 33.66
N ARG A 259 -6.87 -40.86 33.87
CA ARG A 259 -7.00 -40.28 35.21
C ARG A 259 -8.06 -40.98 36.06
N ARG A 260 -9.21 -41.32 35.48
CA ARG A 260 -10.28 -42.08 36.19
C ARG A 260 -9.81 -43.45 36.66
N LYS A 261 -8.96 -44.14 35.89
CA LYS A 261 -8.47 -45.48 36.25
C LYS A 261 -7.47 -45.48 37.41
N LYS A 262 -6.79 -44.36 37.65
CA LYS A 262 -5.75 -44.23 38.70
C LYS A 262 -6.31 -43.85 40.08
N PHE A 263 -7.52 -43.30 40.15
CA PHE A 263 -8.21 -42.95 41.40
C PHE A 263 -9.12 -44.05 41.95
N ASN A 264 -9.42 -45.08 41.16
CA ASN A 264 -10.25 -46.22 41.56
C ASN A 264 -9.42 -47.48 41.88
N LYS A 265 -8.20 -47.33 42.38
CA LYS A 265 -7.36 -48.44 42.86
C LYS A 265 -6.78 -48.12 44.23
#